data_AF-A0A2K1Q8X6-F1
#
_entry.id   AF-A0A2K1Q8X6-F1
#
_cell.length_a   1.000
_cell.length_b   1.000
_cell.length_c   1.000
_cell.angle_alpha   90.00
_cell.angle_beta   90.00
_cell.angle_gamma   90.00
#
_symmetry.space_group_name_H-M   'P 1'
#
loop_
_entity.id
_entity.type
_entity.pdbx_description
1 polymer ?
#
loop_
_entity_poly.entity_id
_entity_poly.type
_entity_poly.pdbx_seq_one_letter_code
_entity_poly.pdbx_strand_id
1 'polypeptide(L)'
;MNDKKMISIDRFNTNERAVIDETFRGLVQKYKLRTGKEPDGKKEKEFTAEARQMVMTIKQNNEKEKELAAKKPVRKKKPSSLAESEVNDFNWSASITRGKR
;
A
#
# COMPACT_ATOMS: atom_id res chain seq x y z
N MET A 1 9.39 20.53 17.07
CA MET A 1 10.01 19.36 16.41
C MET A 1 9.17 18.17 16.78
N ASN A 2 8.52 17.48 15.84
CA ASN A 2 7.77 16.28 16.17
C ASN A 2 8.78 15.23 16.62
N ASP A 3 8.73 14.85 17.89
CA ASP A 3 9.38 13.64 18.38
C ASP A 3 8.82 12.46 17.58
N LYS A 4 9.53 12.09 16.51
CA LYS A 4 9.23 10.89 15.73
C LYS A 4 9.43 9.72 16.67
N LYS A 5 8.34 9.28 17.31
CA LYS A 5 8.33 8.07 18.12
C LYS A 5 8.90 6.94 17.26
N MET A 6 9.99 6.35 17.74
CA MET A 6 10.62 5.22 17.07
C MET A 6 9.61 4.09 16.94
N ILE A 7 9.41 3.61 15.73
CA ILE A 7 8.53 2.48 15.46
C ILE A 7 9.21 1.23 16.03
N SER A 8 8.54 0.55 16.96
CA SER A 8 9.06 -0.69 17.55
C SER A 8 9.18 -1.76 16.47
N ILE A 9 10.25 -2.57 16.55
CA ILE A 9 10.50 -3.67 15.62
C ILE A 9 9.45 -4.78 15.73
N ASP A 10 8.74 -4.87 16.85
CA ASP A 10 7.71 -5.87 17.10
C ASP A 10 6.44 -5.66 16.26
N ARG A 11 6.28 -4.48 15.65
CA ARG A 11 5.18 -4.18 14.73
C ARG A 11 5.34 -4.83 13.35
N PHE A 12 6.52 -5.40 13.07
CA PHE A 12 6.88 -5.96 11.77
C PHE A 12 6.99 -7.48 11.79
N ASN A 13 6.50 -8.08 10.71
CA ASN A 13 6.54 -9.50 10.41
C ASN A 13 7.97 -9.91 10.02
N THR A 14 8.28 -11.22 9.97
CA THR A 14 9.63 -11.71 9.57
C THR A 14 10.06 -11.21 8.19
N ASN A 15 9.14 -11.24 7.20
CA ASN A 15 9.40 -10.73 5.86
C ASN A 15 9.64 -9.22 5.86
N GLU A 16 8.85 -8.47 6.64
CA GLU A 16 9.00 -7.01 6.75
C GLU A 16 10.33 -6.63 7.42
N ARG A 17 10.81 -7.45 8.37
CA ARG A 17 12.14 -7.27 8.99
C ARG A 17 13.26 -7.45 7.98
N ALA A 18 13.17 -8.45 7.10
CA ALA A 18 14.15 -8.61 6.02
C ALA A 18 14.18 -7.39 5.08
N VAL A 19 13.01 -6.84 4.75
CA VAL A 19 12.91 -5.60 3.95
C VAL A 19 13.49 -4.39 4.69
N ILE A 20 13.33 -4.29 6.01
CA ILE A 20 13.97 -3.25 6.82
C ILE A 20 15.50 -3.34 6.72
N ASP A 21 16.06 -4.54 6.79
CA ASP A 21 17.51 -4.73 6.70
C ASP A 21 18.05 -4.38 5.30
N GLU A 22 17.32 -4.77 4.24
CA GLU A 22 17.66 -4.41 2.86
C GLU A 22 17.59 -2.91 2.62
N THR A 23 16.52 -2.25 3.08
CA THR A 23 16.36 -0.80 2.96
C THR A 23 17.43 -0.05 3.76
N PHE A 24 17.77 -0.51 4.95
CA PHE A 24 18.88 0.02 5.75
C PHE A 24 20.21 -0.08 5.00
N ARG A 25 20.55 -1.26 4.46
CA ARG A 25 21.77 -1.46 3.66
C ARG A 25 21.80 -0.53 2.45
N GLY A 26 20.68 -0.37 1.76
CA GLY A 26 20.54 0.56 0.63
C GLY A 26 20.77 2.02 1.04
N LEU A 27 20.24 2.46 2.19
CA LEU A 27 20.46 3.80 2.72
C LEU A 27 21.94 4.03 3.09
N VAL A 28 22.57 3.05 3.75
CA VAL A 28 24.00 3.10 4.07
C VAL A 28 24.85 3.16 2.80
N GLN A 29 24.54 2.35 1.79
CA GLN A 29 25.26 2.37 0.52
C GLN A 29 25.10 3.71 -0.20
N LYS A 30 23.88 4.26 -0.27
CA LYS A 30 23.64 5.60 -0.84
C LYS A 30 24.41 6.68 -0.09
N TYR A 31 24.46 6.59 1.24
CA TYR A 31 25.24 7.51 2.05
C TYR A 31 26.73 7.42 1.72
N LYS A 32 27.29 6.20 1.72
CA LYS A 32 28.69 5.95 1.36
C LYS A 32 29.03 6.47 -0.04
N LEU A 33 28.18 6.25 -1.03
CA LEU A 33 28.36 6.75 -2.39
C LEU A 33 28.36 8.29 -2.45
N ARG A 34 27.56 8.95 -1.61
CA ARG A 34 27.45 10.42 -1.60
C ARG A 34 28.57 11.11 -0.82
N THR A 35 29.00 10.53 0.30
CA THR A 35 29.94 11.18 1.23
C THR A 35 31.35 10.59 1.17
N GLY A 36 31.53 9.41 0.56
CA GLY A 36 32.79 8.67 0.56
C GLY A 36 33.24 8.18 1.94
N LYS A 37 32.38 8.30 2.97
CA LYS A 37 32.68 7.96 4.37
C LYS A 37 31.66 6.98 4.92
N GLU A 38 32.10 6.19 5.90
CA GLU A 38 31.20 5.32 6.64
C GLU A 38 30.22 6.14 7.49
N PRO A 39 28.96 5.71 7.61
CA PRO A 39 27.99 6.39 8.44
C PRO A 39 28.40 6.31 9.91
N ASP A 40 28.41 7.47 10.56
CA ASP A 40 28.70 7.57 11.98
C ASP A 40 27.54 6.96 12.81
N GLY A 41 27.77 6.58 14.06
CA GLY A 41 26.76 5.85 14.87
C GLY A 41 25.44 6.62 15.08
N LYS A 42 25.45 7.95 14.96
CA LYS A 42 24.23 8.78 14.92
C LYS A 42 23.44 8.59 13.61
N LYS A 43 24.15 8.54 12.49
CA LYS A 43 23.57 8.34 11.15
C LYS A 43 23.01 6.94 10.97
N GLU A 44 23.64 5.93 11.55
CA GLU A 44 23.09 4.58 11.56
C GLU A 44 21.72 4.53 12.25
N LYS A 45 21.59 5.18 13.42
CA LYS A 45 20.29 5.27 14.13
C LYS A 45 19.24 6.00 13.29
N GLU A 46 19.61 7.09 12.62
CA GLU A 46 18.72 7.79 11.69
C GLU A 46 18.26 6.87 10.54
N PHE A 47 19.17 6.10 9.93
CA PHE A 47 18.81 5.18 8.86
C PHE A 47 17.96 4.01 9.33
N THR A 48 18.17 3.49 10.54
CA THR A 48 17.26 2.45 11.09
C THR A 48 15.86 3.01 11.32
N ALA A 49 15.74 4.26 11.79
CA ALA A 49 14.45 4.93 11.96
C ALA A 49 13.76 5.16 10.62
N GLU A 50 14.52 5.63 9.62
CA GLU A 50 14.05 5.88 8.26
C GLU A 50 13.60 4.59 7.56
N ALA A 51 14.40 3.52 7.64
CA ALA A 51 14.06 2.21 7.09
C ALA A 51 12.74 1.67 7.66
N ARG A 52 12.58 1.71 9.00
CA ARG A 52 11.32 1.32 9.66
C ARG A 52 10.15 2.19 9.22
N GLN A 53 10.36 3.49 9.07
CA GLN A 53 9.32 4.41 8.61
C GLN A 53 8.89 4.10 7.18
N MET A 54 9.85 3.86 6.27
CA MET A 54 9.56 3.48 4.88
C MET A 54 8.72 2.20 4.82
N VAL A 55 9.13 1.16 5.55
CA VAL A 55 8.39 -0.12 5.54
C VAL A 55 6.98 0.03 6.13
N MET A 56 6.80 0.82 7.19
CA MET A 56 5.45 1.11 7.69
C MET A 56 4.59 1.88 6.68
N THR A 57 5.16 2.84 5.96
CA THR A 57 4.39 3.57 4.95
C THR A 57 3.97 2.65 3.80
N ILE A 58 4.84 1.73 3.38
CA ILE A 58 4.51 0.73 2.36
C ILE A 58 3.40 -0.19 2.85
N LYS A 59 3.48 -0.67 4.10
CA LYS A 59 2.44 -1.50 4.73
C LYS A 59 1.08 -0.81 4.72
N GLN A 60 1.02 0.44 5.16
CA GLN A 60 -0.21 1.25 5.18
C GLN A 60 -0.76 1.49 3.77
N ASN A 61 0.11 1.71 2.77
CA ASN A 61 -0.32 1.89 1.39
C ASN A 61 -0.91 0.59 0.81
N ASN A 62 -0.26 -0.55 1.06
CA ASN A 62 -0.77 -1.86 0.64
C ASN A 62 -2.13 -2.19 1.29
N GLU A 63 -2.32 -1.84 2.56
CA GLU A 63 -3.61 -1.98 3.26
C GLU A 63 -4.69 -1.11 2.62
N LYS A 64 -4.40 0.17 2.34
CA LYS A 64 -5.33 1.07 1.62
C LYS A 64 -5.67 0.56 0.23
N GLU A 65 -4.70 0.02 -0.51
CA GLU A 65 -4.94 -0.54 -1.83
C GLU A 65 -5.85 -1.78 -1.78
N LYS A 66 -5.67 -2.64 -0.78
CA LYS A 66 -6.56 -3.79 -0.54
C LYS A 66 -7.98 -3.33 -0.19
N GLU A 67 -8.13 -2.31 0.64
CA GLU A 67 -9.43 -1.73 0.95
C GLU A 67 -10.10 -1.12 -0.28
N LEU A 68 -9.34 -0.40 -1.12
CA LEU A 68 -9.84 0.15 -2.38
C LEU A 68 -10.20 -0.95 -3.38
N ALA A 69 -9.44 -2.04 -3.44
CA ALA A 69 -9.75 -3.20 -4.27
C ALA A 69 -11.03 -3.89 -3.80
N ALA A 70 -11.24 -4.03 -2.49
CA ALA A 70 -12.46 -4.59 -1.91
C ALA A 70 -13.69 -3.67 -2.14
N LYS A 71 -13.49 -2.36 -2.15
CA LYS A 71 -14.55 -1.36 -2.37
C LYS A 71 -14.85 -1.08 -3.85
N LYS A 72 -13.98 -1.49 -4.78
CA LYS A 72 -14.23 -1.28 -6.21
C LYS A 72 -15.44 -2.13 -6.60
N PRO A 73 -16.57 -1.52 -7.00
CA PRO A 73 -17.69 -2.29 -7.51
C PRO A 73 -17.19 -3.08 -8.72
N VAL A 74 -17.43 -4.39 -8.72
CA VAL A 74 -17.17 -5.26 -9.87
C VAL A 74 -17.73 -4.55 -11.08
N ARG A 75 -16.86 -4.11 -11.98
CA ARG A 75 -17.27 -3.43 -13.21
C ARG A 75 -18.22 -4.39 -13.92
N LYS A 76 -19.52 -4.10 -13.85
CA LYS A 76 -20.52 -4.88 -14.57
C LYS A 76 -20.08 -4.92 -16.03
N LYS A 77 -19.89 -6.12 -16.58
CA LYS A 77 -19.50 -6.28 -17.98
C LYS A 77 -20.53 -5.56 -18.85
N LYS A 78 -20.08 -4.97 -19.95
CA LYS A 78 -21.00 -4.42 -20.96
C LYS A 78 -21.90 -5.58 -21.44
N PRO A 79 -23.20 -5.36 -21.65
CA PRO A 79 -24.14 -6.41 -22.01
C PRO A 79 -23.76 -7.14 -23.31
N SER A 80 -23.04 -6.49 -24.23
CA SER A 80 -22.49 -7.11 -25.45
C SER A 80 -21.39 -8.16 -25.21
N SER A 81 -20.90 -8.27 -23.96
CA SER A 81 -19.81 -9.18 -23.56
C SER A 81 -20.28 -10.20 -22.51
N LEU A 82 -21.60 -10.28 -22.25
CA LEU A 82 -22.23 -11.29 -21.41
C LEU A 82 -22.75 -12.43 -22.30
N ALA A 83 -22.68 -13.67 -21.82
CA ALA A 83 -23.33 -14.79 -22.50
C ALA A 83 -24.86 -14.60 -22.41
N GLU A 84 -25.62 -15.10 -23.39
CA GLU A 84 -27.09 -14.95 -23.42
C GLU A 84 -27.76 -15.46 -22.12
N SER A 85 -27.19 -16.47 -21.48
CA SER A 85 -27.64 -17.01 -20.18
C SER A 85 -27.40 -16.09 -18.97
N GLU A 86 -26.55 -15.07 -19.10
CA GLU A 86 -26.23 -14.09 -18.05
C GLU A 86 -26.94 -12.75 -18.27
N VAL A 87 -27.58 -12.57 -19.43
CA VAL A 87 -28.45 -11.42 -19.70
C VAL A 87 -29.77 -11.68 -19.01
N ASN A 88 -29.94 -11.10 -17.81
CA ASN A 88 -31.23 -11.11 -17.14
C ASN A 88 -32.19 -10.28 -18.01
N ASP A 89 -33.22 -10.91 -18.56
CA ASP A 89 -34.18 -10.28 -19.48
C ASP A 89 -34.68 -8.95 -18.92
N PHE A 90 -34.85 -7.97 -19.81
CA PHE A 90 -35.23 -6.61 -19.50
C PHE A 90 -36.41 -6.56 -18.50
N ASN A 91 -36.12 -6.20 -17.26
CA ASN A 91 -37.13 -6.14 -16.20
C ASN A 91 -37.92 -4.82 -16.29
N TRP A 92 -39.13 -4.89 -16.88
CA TRP A 92 -40.06 -3.77 -17.00
C TRP A 92 -40.39 -3.10 -15.66
N SER A 93 -40.38 -3.82 -14.53
CA SER A 93 -40.68 -3.24 -13.21
C SER A 93 -39.59 -2.28 -12.72
N ALA A 94 -38.35 -2.41 -13.20
CA ALA A 94 -37.25 -1.51 -12.86
C ALA A 94 -37.26 -0.19 -13.67
N SER A 95 -38.00 -0.11 -14.79
CA SER A 95 -38.09 1.11 -15.59
C SER A 95 -39.09 2.12 -15.01
N ILE A 96 -40.10 1.63 -14.27
CA ILE A 96 -41.19 2.44 -13.71
C ILE A 96 -40.73 3.28 -12.51
N THR A 97 -39.75 2.81 -11.73
CA THR A 97 -39.25 3.53 -10.55
C THR A 97 -38.42 4.77 -10.89
N ARG A 98 -37.93 4.90 -12.13
CA ARG A 98 -37.13 6.06 -12.56
C ARG A 98 -37.99 7.26 -13.02
N GLY A 99 -39.32 7.11 -13.03
CA GLY A 99 -40.29 8.10 -13.51
C GLY A 99 -41.16 8.78 -12.45
N LYS A 100 -40.97 8.53 -11.15
CA LYS A 100 -41.64 9.32 -10.10
C LYS A 100 -40.78 10.52 -9.72
N ARG A 101 -40.98 11.63 -10.42
CA ARG A 101 -40.78 12.98 -9.87
C ARG A 101 -42.00 13.37 -9.05
#